data_AF-A0A1T4Y386-F1
#
_entry.id   AF-A0A1T4Y386-F1
#
_cell.length_a   1.000
_cell.length_b   1.000
_cell.length_c   1.000
_cell.angle_alpha   90.00
_cell.angle_beta   90.00
_cell.angle_gamma   90.00
#
_symmetry.space_group_name_H-M   'P 1'
#
loop_
_entity.id
_entity.type
_entity.pdbx_description
1 polymer ?
#
loop_
_entity_poly.entity_id
_entity_poly.type
_entity_poly.pdbx_seq_one_letter_code
_entity_poly.pdbx_strand_id
1 'polypeptide(L)'
;MKAFITITRLKFHFGSKPFGVGQKVKLVKEPDNEYDSEAIKAELPGLGCAGYVANSPHTVLGDCISAGRLYDKIGDSATVKVVYVLDNAVVCKVKIAEKEKMCGQCIE
;
A
#
# COMPACT_ATOMS: atom_id res chain seq x y z
N MET A 1 -0.31 -9.40 12.17
CA MET A 1 0.91 -8.57 12.39
C MET A 1 0.66 -7.11 12.01
N LYS A 2 1.44 -6.15 12.55
CA LYS A 2 1.42 -4.74 12.12
C LYS A 2 2.60 -4.53 11.18
N ALA A 3 2.37 -3.99 9.99
CA ALA A 3 3.46 -3.59 9.11
C ALA A 3 3.32 -2.12 8.73
N PHE A 4 4.44 -1.52 8.33
CA PHE A 4 4.50 -0.15 7.86
C PHE A 4 4.93 -0.17 6.41
N ILE A 5 4.37 0.71 5.61
CA ILE A 5 4.68 0.82 4.20
C ILE A 5 4.97 2.28 3.88
N THR A 6 5.82 2.48 2.89
CA THR A 6 6.11 3.82 2.37
C THR A 6 5.39 3.98 1.04
N ILE A 7 4.55 5.00 0.93
CA ILE A 7 3.96 5.43 -0.33
C ILE A 7 4.85 6.53 -0.88
N THR A 8 5.23 6.38 -2.13
CA THR A 8 6.11 7.29 -2.86
C THR A 8 5.39 7.76 -4.12
N ARG A 9 6.08 8.58 -4.94
CA ARG A 9 5.55 9.05 -6.23
C ARG A 9 4.27 9.90 -6.12
N LEU A 10 4.04 10.50 -4.95
CA LEU A 10 2.93 11.43 -4.64
C LEU A 10 2.95 12.69 -5.53
N LYS A 11 4.16 13.02 -6.03
CA LYS A 11 4.50 14.26 -6.74
C LYS A 11 3.91 14.36 -8.15
N PHE A 12 3.51 13.24 -8.75
CA PHE A 12 2.91 13.23 -10.10
C PHE A 12 1.39 13.46 -10.11
N HIS A 13 0.73 13.36 -8.96
CA HIS A 13 -0.74 13.48 -8.88
C HIS A 13 -1.21 14.73 -8.11
N PHE A 14 -0.97 14.82 -6.79
CA PHE A 14 -1.50 15.91 -5.94
C PHE A 14 -0.57 16.35 -4.79
N GLY A 15 0.63 15.76 -4.69
CA GLY A 15 1.57 15.97 -3.59
C GLY A 15 1.12 15.29 -2.28
N SER A 16 1.77 15.63 -1.17
CA SER A 16 1.44 15.14 0.18
C SER A 16 0.32 15.94 0.87
N LYS A 17 -0.15 17.04 0.27
CA LYS A 17 -1.21 17.91 0.82
C LYS A 17 -2.54 17.23 1.17
N PRO A 18 -3.07 16.27 0.38
CA PRO A 18 -4.34 15.62 0.72
C PRO A 18 -4.19 14.55 1.81
N PHE A 19 -2.96 14.12 2.13
CA PHE A 19 -2.71 13.10 3.14
C PHE A 19 -2.74 13.71 4.54
N GLY A 20 -3.72 13.28 5.33
CA GLY A 20 -3.79 13.60 6.76
C GLY A 20 -3.30 12.44 7.62
N VAL A 21 -2.56 12.73 8.69
CA VAL A 21 -2.28 11.72 9.72
C VAL A 21 -3.60 11.19 10.27
N GLY A 22 -3.74 9.87 10.28
CA GLY A 22 -4.96 9.18 10.69
C GLY A 22 -5.98 8.91 9.57
N GLN A 23 -5.72 9.37 8.35
CA GLN A 23 -6.57 9.12 7.19
C GLN A 23 -6.44 7.67 6.71
N LYS A 24 -7.51 7.15 6.11
CA LYS A 24 -7.54 5.80 5.53
C LYS A 24 -7.22 5.88 4.04
N VAL A 25 -6.33 5.02 3.59
CA VAL A 25 -5.91 4.88 2.19
C VAL A 25 -6.22 3.45 1.76
N LYS A 26 -6.72 3.28 0.55
CA LYS A 26 -6.98 1.96 -0.05
C LYS A 26 -5.80 1.59 -0.93
N LEU A 27 -5.21 0.45 -0.67
CA LEU A 27 -4.21 -0.16 -1.53
C LEU A 27 -4.91 -1.14 -2.46
N VAL A 28 -4.54 -1.13 -3.72
CA VAL A 28 -5.06 -2.07 -4.73
C VAL A 28 -3.87 -2.59 -5.52
N LYS A 29 -3.85 -3.90 -5.73
CA LYS A 29 -2.82 -4.54 -6.54
C LYS A 29 -3.04 -4.20 -8.02
N GLU A 30 -1.95 -3.96 -8.73
CA GLU A 30 -1.95 -3.67 -10.16
C GLU A 30 -1.05 -4.68 -10.88
N PRO A 31 -1.45 -5.98 -10.93
CA PRO A 31 -0.63 -7.03 -11.55
C PRO A 31 -0.43 -6.85 -13.06
N ASP A 32 -1.33 -6.10 -13.70
CA ASP A 32 -1.32 -5.79 -15.14
C ASP A 32 -0.36 -4.64 -15.50
N ASN A 33 0.38 -4.10 -14.52
CA ASN A 33 1.28 -2.99 -14.74
C ASN A 33 2.52 -3.43 -15.55
N GLU A 34 2.76 -2.77 -16.68
CA GLU A 34 3.81 -3.12 -17.67
C GLU A 34 5.25 -3.05 -17.13
N TYR A 35 5.47 -2.36 -16.02
CA TYR A 35 6.81 -2.17 -15.43
C TYR A 35 7.11 -3.13 -14.28
N ASP A 36 6.10 -3.50 -13.50
CA ASP A 36 6.24 -4.20 -12.22
C ASP A 36 4.91 -4.88 -11.89
N SER A 37 4.85 -6.20 -12.01
CA SER A 37 3.65 -7.00 -11.72
C SER A 37 3.32 -7.09 -10.21
N GLU A 38 4.20 -6.56 -9.35
CA GLU A 38 3.99 -6.43 -7.91
C GLU A 38 3.63 -4.99 -7.52
N ALA A 39 3.29 -4.15 -8.50
CA ALA A 39 2.86 -2.78 -8.26
C ALA A 39 1.59 -2.75 -7.41
N ILE A 40 1.61 -1.86 -6.40
CA ILE A 40 0.46 -1.62 -5.53
C ILE A 40 0.15 -0.13 -5.60
N LYS A 41 -1.00 0.21 -6.17
CA LYS A 41 -1.52 1.58 -6.19
C LYS A 41 -2.13 1.92 -4.84
N ALA A 42 -1.94 3.17 -4.41
CA ALA A 42 -2.52 3.74 -3.22
C ALA A 42 -3.57 4.77 -3.61
N GLU A 43 -4.84 4.49 -3.34
CA GLU A 43 -5.98 5.32 -3.63
C GLU A 43 -6.52 5.98 -2.36
N LEU A 44 -6.72 7.29 -2.43
CA LEU A 44 -7.37 8.08 -1.38
C LEU A 44 -8.89 8.13 -1.61
N PRO A 45 -9.69 7.98 -0.55
CA PRO A 45 -11.14 8.13 -0.66
C PRO A 45 -11.49 9.56 -1.09
N GLY A 46 -12.17 9.70 -2.23
CA GLY A 46 -12.59 10.98 -2.80
C GLY A 46 -11.60 11.66 -3.74
N LEU A 47 -10.34 11.23 -3.78
CA LEU A 47 -9.31 11.79 -4.68
C LEU A 47 -8.87 10.82 -5.78
N GLY A 48 -8.98 9.50 -5.54
CA GLY A 48 -8.52 8.47 -6.48
C GLY A 48 -7.06 8.11 -6.25
N CYS A 49 -6.33 7.78 -7.33
CA CYS A 49 -4.92 7.36 -7.24
C CYS A 49 -4.04 8.50 -6.68
N ALA A 50 -3.42 8.23 -5.54
CA ALA A 50 -2.65 9.20 -4.77
C ALA A 50 -1.14 8.87 -4.75
N GLY A 51 -0.75 7.65 -5.11
CA GLY A 51 0.65 7.24 -5.23
C GLY A 51 0.83 5.73 -5.34
N TYR A 52 2.07 5.29 -5.21
CA TYR A 52 2.44 3.87 -5.29
C TYR A 52 3.29 3.44 -4.09
N VAL A 53 3.17 2.18 -3.69
CA VAL A 53 3.98 1.62 -2.60
C VAL A 53 5.44 1.47 -3.06
N ALA A 54 6.39 1.83 -2.21
CA ALA A 54 7.82 1.66 -2.44
C ALA A 54 8.18 0.17 -2.59
N ASN A 55 8.73 -0.22 -3.74
CA ASN A 55 9.23 -1.59 -3.93
C ASN A 55 10.70 -1.73 -3.51
N SER A 56 11.51 -0.69 -3.70
CA SER A 56 12.96 -0.77 -3.47
C SER A 56 13.36 -0.38 -2.05
N PRO A 57 14.34 -1.07 -1.40
CA PRO A 57 14.79 -0.74 -0.06
C PRO A 57 15.36 0.68 0.07
N HIS A 58 15.82 1.28 -1.03
CA HIS A 58 16.32 2.65 -1.10
C HIS A 58 15.21 3.71 -0.90
N THR A 59 13.96 3.36 -1.16
CA THR A 59 12.79 4.25 -1.02
C THR A 59 11.93 3.90 0.19
N VAL A 60 12.23 2.78 0.84
CA VAL A 60 11.59 2.30 2.07
C VAL A 60 12.24 3.03 3.25
N LEU A 61 11.45 3.78 4.00
CA LEU A 61 11.92 4.54 5.16
C LEU A 61 11.92 3.66 6.41
N GLY A 62 13.10 3.32 6.94
CA GLY A 62 13.26 2.56 8.19
C GLY A 62 12.72 1.12 8.09
N ASP A 63 12.01 0.66 9.12
CA ASP A 63 11.39 -0.67 9.22
C ASP A 63 10.11 -0.87 8.38
N CYS A 64 9.99 -0.17 7.25
CA CYS A 64 8.87 -0.37 6.34
C CYS A 64 9.08 -1.64 5.47
N ILE A 65 7.99 -2.28 5.03
CA ILE A 65 8.04 -3.41 4.12
C ILE A 65 7.91 -2.94 2.67
N SER A 66 8.59 -3.65 1.76
CA SER A 66 8.50 -3.40 0.32
C SER A 66 7.13 -3.78 -0.24
N ALA A 67 6.79 -3.19 -1.39
CA ALA A 67 5.60 -3.53 -2.16
C ALA A 67 5.50 -5.04 -2.41
N GLY A 68 6.54 -5.72 -2.90
CA GLY A 68 6.50 -7.17 -3.13
C GLY A 68 6.24 -8.00 -1.86
N ARG A 69 6.89 -7.66 -0.74
CA ARG A 69 6.63 -8.33 0.57
C ARG A 69 5.21 -8.08 1.07
N LEU A 70 4.68 -6.89 0.82
CA LEU A 70 3.29 -6.56 1.13
C LEU A 70 2.34 -7.31 0.20
N TYR A 71 2.67 -7.43 -1.09
CA TYR A 71 1.87 -8.05 -2.13
C TYR A 71 1.51 -9.48 -1.76
N ASP A 72 2.48 -10.27 -1.30
CA ASP A 72 2.24 -11.65 -0.83
C ASP A 72 1.33 -11.70 0.41
N LYS A 73 1.42 -10.70 1.29
CA LYS A 73 0.70 -10.67 2.57
C LYS A 73 -0.71 -10.08 2.50
N ILE A 74 -1.00 -9.22 1.52
CA ILE A 74 -2.31 -8.59 1.35
C ILE A 74 -3.14 -9.30 0.28
N GLY A 75 -4.46 -9.16 0.34
CA GLY A 75 -5.36 -9.63 -0.72
C GLY A 75 -5.29 -8.74 -1.97
N ASP A 76 -6.33 -8.79 -2.80
CA ASP A 76 -6.45 -7.94 -4.00
C ASP A 76 -6.44 -6.44 -3.67
N SER A 77 -7.02 -6.09 -2.52
CA SER A 77 -6.96 -4.75 -1.95
C SER A 77 -6.81 -4.79 -0.43
N ALA A 78 -6.26 -3.73 0.14
CA ALA A 78 -6.07 -3.56 1.58
C ALA A 78 -6.39 -2.13 2.01
N THR A 79 -6.80 -1.93 3.26
CA THR A 79 -6.96 -0.57 3.81
C THR A 79 -5.86 -0.30 4.83
N VAL A 80 -5.20 0.84 4.68
CA VAL A 80 -4.10 1.28 5.54
C VAL A 80 -4.42 2.63 6.16
N LYS A 81 -3.76 2.93 7.29
CA LYS A 81 -3.93 4.21 8.00
C LYS A 81 -2.64 5.01 7.93
N VAL A 82 -2.72 6.25 7.47
CA VAL A 82 -1.58 7.17 7.43
C VAL A 82 -1.11 7.43 8.87
N VAL A 83 0.18 7.27 9.11
CA VAL A 83 0.81 7.53 10.41
C VAL A 83 1.80 8.69 10.35
N TYR A 84 2.52 8.83 9.23
CA TYR A 84 3.42 9.97 8.99
C TYR A 84 3.26 10.48 7.56
N VAL A 85 3.35 11.79 7.40
CA VAL A 85 3.33 12.48 6.12
C VAL A 85 4.62 13.29 6.03
N LEU A 86 5.47 12.95 5.08
CA LEU A 86 6.69 13.70 4.75
C LEU A 86 6.50 14.44 3.42
N ASP A 87 7.40 15.37 3.11
CA ASP A 87 7.35 16.18 1.88
C ASP A 87 7.32 15.34 0.58
N ASN A 88 8.04 14.22 0.53
CA ASN A 88 8.12 13.38 -0.67
C ASN A 88 7.69 11.91 -0.45
N ALA A 89 7.23 11.56 0.76
CA ALA A 89 6.85 10.20 1.12
C ALA A 89 5.77 10.18 2.19
N VAL A 90 4.90 9.17 2.19
CA VAL A 90 3.88 8.98 3.22
C VAL A 90 4.05 7.61 3.85
N VAL A 91 4.14 7.54 5.16
CA VAL A 91 4.21 6.28 5.89
C VAL A 91 2.82 5.89 6.34
N CYS A 92 2.41 4.68 5.95
CA CYS A 92 1.13 4.11 6.28
C CYS A 92 1.31 2.83 7.10
N LYS A 93 0.40 2.63 8.05
CA LYS A 93 0.32 1.41 8.84
C LYS A 93 -0.75 0.50 8.26
N VAL A 94 -0.33 -0.70 7.87
CA VAL A 94 -1.21 -1.78 7.44
C VAL A 94 -1.40 -2.78 8.57
N LYS A 95 -2.64 -3.20 8.77
CA LYS A 95 -2.94 -4.39 9.58
C LYS A 95 -3.05 -5.55 8.63
N ILE A 96 -2.04 -6.41 8.64
CA ILE A 96 -2.07 -7.69 7.95
C ILE A 96 -2.75 -8.64 8.93
N ALA A 97 -4.05 -8.83 8.72
CA ALA A 97 -4.72 -10.00 9.25
C ALA A 97 -4.15 -11.17 8.43
N GLU A 98 -3.55 -12.16 9.10
CA GLU A 98 -3.27 -13.42 8.42
C GLU A 98 -4.58 -13.89 7.83
N LYS A 99 -4.64 -13.94 6.51
CA LYS A 99 -5.78 -14.55 5.83
C LYS A 99 -5.62 -16.02 6.13
N GLU A 100 -6.31 -16.49 7.18
CA GLU A 100 -6.60 -17.91 7.32
C GLU A 100 -7.21 -18.33 5.98
N LYS A 101 -6.49 -19.19 5.26
CA LYS A 101 -6.97 -19.78 4.02
C LYS A 101 -8.30 -20.43 4.36
N MET A 102 -9.42 -19.79 4.02
CA MET A 102 -10.66 -20.52 3.83
C MET A 102 -10.44 -21.36 2.57
N CYS A 103 -9.89 -22.56 2.76
CA CYS A 103 -9.88 -23.61 1.77
C CYS A 103 -11.35 -23.92 1.48
N GLY A 104 -11.87 -23.34 0.40
CA GLY A 104 -13.19 -23.67 -0.10
C GLY A 104 -13.22 -25.15 -0.43
N GLN A 105 -13.99 -25.86 0.38
CA GLN A 105 -14.44 -27.24 0.24
C GLN A 105 -14.60 -27.65 -1.24
N CYS A 106 -13.85 -28.66 -1.67
CA CYS A 106 -14.28 -29.50 -2.78
C CYS A 106 -15.53 -30.25 -2.30
N ILE A 107 -16.67 -29.95 -2.91
CA ILE A 107 -17.86 -30.81 -2.88
C ILE A 107 -17.99 -31.38 -4.29
N GLU A 108 -17.59 -32.64 -4.43
CA GLU A 108 -18.00 -33.55 -5.52
C GLU A 108 -19.28 -34.28 -5.10
#